data_AF-A0A6J7EIL0-F1
#
_entry.id   AF-A0A6J7EIL0-F1
#
_cell.length_a   1.000
_cell.length_b   1.000
_cell.length_c   1.000
_cell.angle_alpha   90.00
_cell.angle_beta   90.00
_cell.angle_gamma   90.00
#
_symmetry.space_group_name_H-M   'P 1'
#
loop_
_entity.id
_entity.type
_entity.pdbx_description
1 polymer ?
#
loop_
_entity_poly.entity_id
_entity_poly.type
_entity_poly.pdbx_seq_one_letter_code
_entity_poly.pdbx_strand_id
1 'polypeptide(L)'
;MTEQILALALMLNPDHDRAAQAHLARLAGRLGFVACHLPVSEGGVIPESDMAVLIAAADPAMLVIDHGQDAMGVVRTANPAAIREVRASLDASEDDRPLVVAVPISIGRTLNEAVARADLDPRFAGDAHPRISGIFGTFEQAQEQVLAIAEAGAEVLLVTVPDERDVADVLAQVRALVVGATPALLAR
;
A
#
# COMPACT_ATOMS: atom_id res chain seq x y z
N MET A 1 -5.46 -17.38 17.97
CA MET A 1 -5.47 -16.96 16.57
C MET A 1 -6.25 -15.67 16.52
N THR A 2 -5.56 -14.54 16.34
CA THR A 2 -6.21 -13.26 16.10
C THR A 2 -6.75 -13.30 14.67
N GLU A 3 -8.04 -12.96 14.48
CA GLU A 3 -8.63 -12.82 13.15
C GLU A 3 -7.75 -11.86 12.31
N GLN A 4 -7.06 -12.40 11.31
CA GLN A 4 -6.06 -11.63 10.55
C GLN A 4 -6.78 -10.78 9.51
N ILE A 5 -7.07 -9.53 9.88
CA ILE A 5 -7.58 -8.53 8.96
C ILE A 5 -6.37 -7.79 8.37
N LEU A 6 -6.16 -7.92 7.07
CA LEU A 6 -5.13 -7.18 6.36
C LEU A 6 -5.51 -5.68 6.37
N ALA A 7 -4.72 -4.86 7.04
CA ALA A 7 -4.91 -3.42 7.05
C ALA A 7 -4.37 -2.78 5.76
N LEU A 8 -4.92 -1.63 5.37
CA LEU A 8 -4.52 -0.91 4.15
C LEU A 8 -3.84 0.42 4.47
N ALA A 9 -2.69 0.66 3.86
CA ALA A 9 -1.99 1.94 3.92
C ALA A 9 -1.69 2.46 2.50
N LEU A 10 -1.58 3.77 2.35
CA LEU A 10 -1.30 4.42 1.06
C LEU A 10 0.05 5.12 1.09
N MET A 11 0.90 4.85 0.11
CA MET A 11 2.11 5.64 -0.16
C MET A 11 1.73 6.88 -0.97
N LEU A 12 1.95 8.07 -0.40
CA LEU A 12 1.73 9.34 -1.10
C LEU A 12 2.86 9.59 -2.11
N ASN A 13 2.53 10.18 -3.25
CA ASN A 13 3.53 10.50 -4.26
C ASN A 13 4.39 11.70 -3.78
N PRO A 14 5.73 11.55 -3.64
CA PRO A 14 6.59 12.66 -3.25
C PRO A 14 6.60 13.81 -4.27
N ASP A 15 6.33 13.52 -5.54
CA ASP A 15 6.35 14.50 -6.63
C ASP A 15 5.06 15.35 -6.71
N HIS A 16 4.02 14.94 -5.98
CA HIS A 16 2.79 15.72 -5.87
C HIS A 16 2.99 16.92 -4.94
N ASP A 17 2.34 18.04 -5.29
CA ASP A 17 2.26 19.16 -4.37
C ASP A 17 1.47 18.80 -3.09
N ARG A 18 1.58 19.66 -2.07
CA ARG A 18 0.93 19.41 -0.76
C ARG A 18 -0.60 19.36 -0.86
N ALA A 19 -1.21 20.07 -1.79
CA ALA A 19 -2.66 20.07 -1.95
C ALA A 19 -3.14 18.73 -2.53
N ALA A 20 -2.43 18.20 -3.53
CA ALA A 20 -2.67 16.88 -4.11
C ALA A 20 -2.42 15.76 -3.07
N GLN A 21 -1.32 15.83 -2.31
CA GLN A 21 -1.05 14.88 -1.22
C GLN A 21 -2.15 14.90 -0.15
N ALA A 22 -2.58 16.09 0.28
CA ALA A 22 -3.69 16.24 1.23
C ALA A 22 -5.01 15.73 0.66
N HIS A 23 -5.25 15.90 -0.65
CA HIS A 23 -6.43 15.36 -1.31
C HIS A 23 -6.43 13.82 -1.27
N LEU A 24 -5.31 13.19 -1.62
CA LEU A 24 -5.16 11.73 -1.57
C LEU A 24 -5.29 11.18 -0.14
N ALA A 25 -4.64 11.83 0.83
CA ALA A 25 -4.75 11.45 2.24
C ALA A 25 -6.20 11.48 2.74
N ARG A 26 -6.97 12.50 2.32
CA ARG A 26 -8.40 12.61 2.63
C ARG A 26 -9.23 11.50 1.99
N LEU A 27 -8.95 11.14 0.74
CA LEU A 27 -9.62 10.01 0.10
C LEU A 27 -9.31 8.71 0.84
N ALA A 28 -8.04 8.47 1.18
CA ALA A 28 -7.59 7.28 1.89
C ALA A 28 -8.27 7.16 3.27
N GLY A 29 -8.28 8.22 4.09
CA GLY A 29 -8.96 8.25 5.38
C GLY A 29 -10.45 7.92 5.25
N ARG A 30 -11.15 8.52 4.28
CA ARG A 30 -12.57 8.26 4.02
C ARG A 30 -12.87 6.85 3.54
N LEU A 31 -11.92 6.21 2.84
CA LEU A 31 -12.02 4.83 2.35
C LEU A 31 -11.55 3.80 3.40
N GLY A 32 -11.15 4.26 4.59
CA GLY A 32 -10.79 3.41 5.73
C GLY A 32 -9.38 2.84 5.66
N PHE A 33 -8.47 3.46 4.91
CA PHE A 33 -7.05 3.19 5.05
C PHE A 33 -6.60 3.55 6.47
N VAL A 34 -5.73 2.74 7.07
CA VAL A 34 -5.26 2.95 8.45
C VAL A 34 -4.11 3.95 8.52
N ALA A 35 -3.37 4.12 7.42
CA ALA A 35 -2.24 5.03 7.36
C ALA A 35 -2.01 5.62 5.95
N CYS A 36 -1.44 6.81 5.91
CA CYS A 36 -0.85 7.44 4.73
C CYS A 36 0.65 7.66 4.99
N HIS A 37 1.51 7.05 4.19
CA HIS A 37 2.95 7.23 4.26
C HIS A 37 3.36 8.39 3.36
N LEU A 38 4.01 9.38 3.96
CA LEU A 38 4.60 10.50 3.27
C LEU A 38 6.10 10.26 3.16
N PRO A 39 6.62 9.93 1.97
CA PRO A 39 8.04 9.79 1.75
C PRO A 39 8.73 11.15 1.87
N VAL A 40 9.82 11.19 2.63
CA VAL A 40 10.65 12.38 2.84
C VAL A 40 12.10 12.00 2.60
N SER A 41 12.75 12.73 1.70
CA SER A 41 14.19 12.57 1.45
C SER A 41 14.99 12.74 2.73
N GLU A 42 16.15 12.10 2.82
CA GLU A 42 17.04 12.21 3.98
C GLU A 42 17.37 13.69 4.28
N GLY A 43 17.10 14.13 5.52
CA GLY A 43 17.26 15.52 5.94
C GLY A 43 16.18 16.50 5.46
N GLY A 44 15.15 16.02 4.75
CA GLY A 44 14.00 16.82 4.35
C GLY A 44 13.17 17.25 5.56
N VAL A 45 12.87 18.55 5.64
CA VAL A 45 12.00 19.11 6.68
C VAL A 45 10.67 19.47 6.06
N ILE A 46 9.58 18.94 6.63
CA ILE A 46 8.22 19.35 6.28
C ILE A 46 7.86 20.52 7.20
N PRO A 47 7.42 21.67 6.66
CA PRO A 47 6.94 22.77 7.47
C PRO A 47 5.81 22.30 8.41
N GLU A 48 5.83 22.76 9.66
CA GLU A 48 4.82 22.35 10.66
C GLU A 48 3.38 22.65 10.21
N SER A 49 3.18 23.75 9.47
CA SER A 49 1.89 24.09 8.86
C SER A 49 1.42 23.05 7.85
N ASP A 50 2.33 22.55 7.00
CA ASP A 50 2.02 21.54 5.99
C ASP A 50 1.74 20.19 6.66
N MET A 51 2.51 19.86 7.70
CA MET A 51 2.29 18.67 8.52
C MET A 51 0.89 18.67 9.14
N ALA A 52 0.48 19.79 9.77
CA ALA A 52 -0.84 19.92 10.38
C ALA A 52 -1.97 19.75 9.35
N VAL A 53 -1.81 20.30 8.15
CA VAL A 53 -2.78 20.12 7.05
C VAL A 53 -2.87 18.66 6.61
N LEU A 54 -1.74 17.97 6.47
CA LEU A 54 -1.70 16.57 6.05
C LEU A 54 -2.25 15.63 7.12
N ILE A 55 -1.95 15.87 8.40
CA ILE A 55 -2.54 15.13 9.53
C ILE A 55 -4.06 15.28 9.53
N ALA A 56 -4.55 16.52 9.45
CA ALA A 56 -5.99 16.80 9.42
C ALA A 56 -6.67 16.22 8.17
N ALA A 57 -5.95 16.15 7.06
CA ALA A 57 -6.47 15.54 5.84
C ALA A 57 -6.52 14.01 5.92
N ALA A 58 -5.54 13.36 6.55
CA ALA A 58 -5.47 11.91 6.66
C ALA A 58 -6.56 11.33 7.59
N ASP A 59 -7.00 12.09 8.60
CA ASP A 59 -7.98 11.64 9.61
C ASP A 59 -9.20 10.92 8.98
N PRO A 60 -9.51 9.67 9.42
CA PRO A 60 -8.99 8.95 10.59
C PRO A 60 -7.69 8.16 10.39
N ALA A 61 -7.09 8.17 9.19
CA ALA A 61 -5.82 7.49 8.94
C ALA A 61 -4.66 8.20 9.66
N MET A 62 -3.68 7.42 10.12
CA MET A 62 -2.43 7.96 10.65
C MET A 62 -1.55 8.50 9.53
N LEU A 63 -0.94 9.68 9.71
CA LEU A 63 0.13 10.14 8.84
C LEU A 63 1.46 9.56 9.34
N VAL A 64 2.17 8.82 8.47
CA VAL A 64 3.48 8.24 8.74
C VAL A 64 4.53 8.96 7.92
N ILE A 65 5.62 9.40 8.55
CA ILE A 65 6.76 9.98 7.84
C ILE A 65 7.71 8.85 7.49
N ASP A 66 7.92 8.63 6.20
CA ASP A 66 8.74 7.54 5.68
C ASP A 66 10.06 8.11 5.13
N HIS A 67 11.17 7.76 5.77
CA HIS A 67 12.50 8.20 5.36
C HIS A 67 13.14 7.29 4.31
N GLY A 68 12.40 6.31 3.76
CA GLY A 68 12.85 5.46 2.68
C GLY A 68 13.95 4.45 3.05
N GLN A 69 14.27 4.31 4.34
CA GLN A 69 15.28 3.37 4.80
C GLN A 69 14.73 1.94 4.90
N ASP A 70 15.62 0.95 4.77
CA ASP A 70 15.28 -0.44 5.04
C ASP A 70 14.87 -0.57 6.50
N ALA A 71 13.67 -1.11 6.72
CA ALA A 71 13.10 -1.29 8.04
C ALA A 71 12.79 -2.77 8.27
N MET A 72 13.15 -3.27 9.45
CA MET A 72 12.75 -4.61 9.87
C MET A 72 11.22 -4.73 9.86
N GLY A 73 10.71 -5.79 9.23
CA GLY A 73 9.29 -6.05 9.07
C GLY A 73 8.63 -5.41 7.86
N VAL A 74 9.39 -4.77 6.96
CA VAL A 74 8.88 -4.25 5.68
C VAL A 74 9.39 -5.11 4.52
N VAL A 75 8.47 -5.59 3.67
CA VAL A 75 8.77 -6.40 2.48
C VAL A 75 8.31 -5.65 1.24
N ARG A 76 9.20 -5.45 0.26
CA ARG A 76 8.92 -4.68 -0.97
C ARG A 76 8.62 -5.55 -2.20
N THR A 77 8.05 -6.73 -1.96
CA THR A 77 7.65 -7.66 -3.01
C THR A 77 6.34 -8.34 -2.66
N ALA A 78 5.50 -8.61 -3.67
CA ALA A 78 4.28 -9.39 -3.52
C ALA A 78 4.53 -10.92 -3.49
N ASN A 79 5.79 -11.38 -3.52
CA ASN A 79 6.12 -12.81 -3.52
C ASN A 79 5.82 -13.47 -2.16
N PRO A 80 4.87 -14.43 -2.06
CA PRO A 80 4.49 -15.07 -0.80
C PRO A 80 5.62 -15.86 -0.12
N ALA A 81 6.62 -16.32 -0.85
CA ALA A 81 7.76 -17.02 -0.26
C ALA A 81 8.66 -16.05 0.54
N ALA A 82 8.96 -14.88 -0.04
CA ALA A 82 9.76 -13.85 0.63
C ALA A 82 9.03 -13.28 1.84
N ILE A 83 7.71 -13.08 1.74
CA ILE A 83 6.88 -12.60 2.86
C ILE A 83 6.93 -13.58 4.04
N ARG A 84 6.81 -14.89 3.79
CA ARG A 84 6.89 -15.92 4.83
C ARG A 84 8.25 -15.98 5.52
N GLU A 85 9.33 -15.78 4.78
CA GLU A 85 10.68 -15.74 5.34
C GLU A 85 10.84 -14.58 6.35
N VAL A 86 10.33 -13.40 6.00
CA VAL A 86 10.35 -12.24 6.91
C VAL A 86 9.39 -12.44 8.09
N ARG A 87 8.20 -13.02 7.88
CA ARG A 87 7.27 -13.37 8.98
C ARG A 87 7.93 -14.32 9.98
N ALA A 88 8.57 -15.38 9.51
CA ALA A 88 9.28 -16.32 10.37
C ALA A 88 10.43 -15.65 11.15
N SER A 89 11.12 -14.68 10.53
CA SER A 89 12.17 -13.90 11.18
C SER A 89 11.61 -12.98 12.27
N LEU A 90 10.45 -12.37 12.04
CA LEU A 90 9.74 -11.57 13.06
C LEU A 90 9.21 -12.45 14.20
N ASP A 91 8.63 -13.61 13.90
CA ASP A 91 8.13 -14.56 14.91
C ASP A 91 9.23 -15.09 15.82
N ALA A 92 10.46 -15.19 15.30
CA ALA A 92 11.63 -15.57 16.07
C ALA A 92 12.23 -14.42 16.89
N SER A 93 11.79 -13.18 16.65
CA SER A 93 12.22 -12.00 17.39
C SER A 93 11.27 -11.71 18.56
N GLU A 94 11.71 -10.94 19.55
CA GLU A 94 10.84 -10.43 20.63
C GLU A 94 10.03 -9.19 20.21
N ASP A 95 9.95 -8.92 18.90
CA ASP A 95 9.35 -7.72 18.35
C ASP A 95 7.94 -7.98 17.80
N ASP A 96 6.94 -7.38 18.45
CA ASP A 96 5.52 -7.53 18.10
C ASP A 96 5.07 -6.59 16.95
N ARG A 97 6.00 -6.00 16.19
CA ARG A 97 5.64 -5.13 15.06
C ARG A 97 4.87 -5.89 13.97
N PRO A 98 3.95 -5.20 13.27
CA PRO A 98 3.24 -5.81 12.15
C PRO A 98 4.17 -6.05 10.96
N LEU A 99 3.94 -7.14 10.23
CA LEU A 99 4.56 -7.35 8.91
C LEU A 99 3.88 -6.46 7.85
N VAL A 100 4.63 -5.54 7.26
CA VAL A 100 4.17 -4.63 6.21
C VAL A 100 4.66 -5.11 4.84
N VAL A 101 3.74 -5.28 3.90
CA VAL A 101 4.06 -5.49 2.47
C VAL A 101 3.84 -4.19 1.73
N ALA A 102 4.93 -3.58 1.27
CA ALA A 102 4.97 -2.27 0.63
C ALA A 102 5.22 -2.40 -0.87
N VAL A 103 4.16 -2.34 -1.68
CA VAL A 103 4.24 -2.70 -3.10
C VAL A 103 3.49 -1.73 -4.02
N PRO A 104 3.96 -1.57 -5.28
CA PRO A 104 3.17 -0.91 -6.31
C PRO A 104 1.95 -1.75 -6.69
N ILE A 105 0.86 -1.10 -7.09
CA ILE A 105 -0.34 -1.77 -7.60
C ILE A 105 -0.81 -1.14 -8.90
N SER A 106 -1.14 -1.96 -9.89
CA SER A 106 -1.90 -1.51 -11.07
C SER A 106 -2.94 -2.56 -11.45
N ILE A 107 -4.20 -2.17 -11.31
CA ILE A 107 -5.37 -3.00 -11.63
C ILE A 107 -6.26 -2.30 -12.64
N GLY A 108 -6.94 -3.08 -13.46
CA GLY A 108 -7.91 -2.58 -14.43
C GLY A 108 -9.00 -3.59 -14.70
N ARG A 109 -10.01 -3.19 -15.47
CA ARG A 109 -11.06 -4.12 -15.94
C ARG A 109 -10.51 -5.16 -16.91
N THR A 110 -9.39 -4.82 -17.56
CA THR A 110 -8.65 -5.72 -18.44
C THR A 110 -7.17 -5.64 -18.12
N LEU A 111 -6.42 -6.68 -18.51
CA LEU A 111 -4.96 -6.67 -18.44
C LEU A 111 -4.36 -5.47 -19.17
N ASN A 112 -4.85 -5.14 -20.36
CA ASN A 112 -4.34 -4.02 -21.15
C ASN A 112 -4.53 -2.67 -20.45
N GLU A 113 -5.63 -2.49 -19.72
CA GLU A 113 -5.83 -1.29 -18.91
C GLU A 113 -4.79 -1.22 -17.79
N ALA A 114 -4.60 -2.31 -17.03
CA ALA A 114 -3.57 -2.36 -15.99
C ALA A 114 -2.15 -2.11 -16.53
N VAL A 115 -1.82 -2.65 -17.71
CA VAL A 115 -0.56 -2.37 -18.43
C VAL A 115 -0.43 -0.88 -18.71
N ALA A 116 -1.42 -0.30 -19.40
CA ALA A 116 -1.35 1.09 -19.85
C ALA A 116 -1.20 2.07 -18.69
N ARG A 117 -1.93 1.86 -17.58
CA ARG A 117 -1.80 2.69 -16.38
C ARG A 117 -0.41 2.58 -15.77
N ALA A 118 0.13 1.36 -15.68
CA ALA A 118 1.43 1.13 -15.09
C ALA A 118 2.57 1.74 -15.91
N ASP A 119 2.52 1.56 -17.24
CA ASP A 119 3.54 2.04 -18.17
C ASP A 119 3.57 3.57 -18.28
N LEU A 120 2.46 4.26 -17.95
CA LEU A 120 2.38 5.72 -17.95
C LEU A 120 2.98 6.37 -16.71
N ASP A 121 3.14 5.64 -15.61
CA ASP A 121 3.68 6.17 -14.36
C ASP A 121 5.20 5.94 -14.28
N PRO A 122 6.03 7.00 -14.33
CA PRO A 122 7.48 6.86 -14.27
C PRO A 122 7.99 6.17 -13.01
N ARG A 123 7.24 6.22 -11.90
CA ARG A 123 7.60 5.57 -10.63
C ARG A 123 7.56 4.06 -10.72
N PHE A 124 6.89 3.50 -11.74
CA PHE A 124 6.77 2.08 -12.01
C PHE A 124 7.76 1.58 -13.07
N ALA A 125 8.79 2.35 -13.40
CA ALA A 125 9.84 1.89 -14.31
C ALA A 125 10.72 0.79 -13.68
N GLY A 126 11.19 -0.15 -14.50
CA GLY A 126 12.13 -1.20 -14.08
C GLY A 126 11.55 -2.13 -13.03
N ASP A 127 12.32 -2.46 -11.99
CA ASP A 127 11.92 -3.42 -10.96
C ASP A 127 10.77 -2.93 -10.06
N ALA A 128 10.48 -1.62 -10.08
CA ALA A 128 9.32 -1.02 -9.41
C ALA A 128 8.01 -1.22 -10.18
N HIS A 129 8.04 -1.88 -11.35
CA HIS A 129 6.83 -2.15 -12.11
C HIS A 129 5.93 -3.15 -11.33
N PRO A 130 4.61 -2.89 -11.18
CA PRO A 130 3.72 -3.77 -10.40
C PRO A 130 3.70 -5.22 -10.88
N ARG A 131 3.89 -5.48 -12.18
CA ARG A 131 4.03 -6.86 -12.71
C ARG A 131 5.24 -7.63 -12.16
N ILE A 132 6.27 -6.93 -11.71
CA ILE A 132 7.54 -7.50 -11.27
C ILE A 132 7.55 -7.65 -9.74
N SER A 133 7.21 -6.56 -9.03
CA SER A 133 7.36 -6.49 -7.57
C SER A 133 6.05 -6.35 -6.80
N GLY A 134 4.91 -6.15 -7.47
CA GLY A 134 3.68 -5.75 -6.79
C GLY A 134 2.44 -6.51 -7.21
N ILE A 135 1.30 -5.83 -7.10
CA ILE A 135 -0.01 -6.38 -7.43
C ILE A 135 -0.40 -5.91 -8.82
N PHE A 136 -0.68 -6.85 -9.73
CA PHE A 136 -0.92 -6.51 -11.13
C PHE A 136 -1.99 -7.38 -11.77
N GLY A 137 -2.84 -6.76 -12.60
CA GLY A 137 -3.71 -7.46 -13.53
C GLY A 137 -5.17 -7.04 -13.45
N THR A 138 -6.09 -7.99 -13.65
CA THR A 138 -7.53 -7.74 -13.44
C THR A 138 -7.86 -7.69 -11.95
N PHE A 139 -9.08 -7.26 -11.62
CA PHE A 139 -9.55 -7.22 -10.25
C PHE A 139 -9.50 -8.61 -9.58
N GLU A 140 -9.96 -9.65 -10.29
CA GLU A 140 -9.98 -11.04 -9.79
C GLU A 140 -8.57 -11.56 -9.52
N GLN A 141 -7.65 -11.32 -10.45
CA GLN A 141 -6.23 -11.70 -10.28
C GLN A 141 -5.60 -10.98 -9.09
N ALA A 142 -5.96 -9.71 -8.88
CA ALA A 142 -5.48 -8.95 -7.75
C ALA A 142 -6.08 -9.44 -6.42
N GLN A 143 -7.32 -9.93 -6.39
CA GLN A 143 -7.91 -10.54 -5.19
C GLN A 143 -7.14 -11.80 -4.77
N GLU A 144 -6.80 -12.66 -5.74
CA GLU A 144 -5.99 -13.86 -5.48
C GLU A 144 -4.60 -13.50 -4.93
N GLN A 145 -3.95 -12.48 -5.51
CA GLN A 145 -2.65 -11.99 -5.04
C GLN A 145 -2.73 -11.42 -3.62
N VAL A 146 -3.74 -10.60 -3.31
CA VAL A 146 -3.94 -10.02 -1.97
C VAL A 146 -4.22 -11.13 -0.94
N LEU A 147 -5.01 -12.14 -1.29
CA LEU A 147 -5.24 -13.29 -0.42
C LEU A 147 -3.93 -14.03 -0.15
N ALA A 148 -3.13 -14.31 -1.18
CA ALA A 148 -1.84 -14.98 -1.02
C ALA A 148 -0.85 -14.17 -0.16
N ILE A 149 -0.86 -12.84 -0.26
CA ILE A 149 -0.07 -11.93 0.59
C ILE A 149 -0.51 -12.03 2.05
N ALA A 150 -1.82 -11.99 2.32
CA ALA A 150 -2.36 -12.12 3.66
C ALA A 150 -2.04 -13.50 4.28
N GLU A 151 -2.23 -14.57 3.51
CA GLU A 151 -1.90 -15.95 3.92
C GLU A 151 -0.40 -16.15 4.19
N ALA A 152 0.46 -15.35 3.57
CA ALA A 152 1.89 -15.36 3.82
C ALA A 152 2.29 -14.68 5.14
N GLY A 153 1.33 -14.08 5.85
CA GLY A 153 1.53 -13.47 7.17
C GLY A 153 1.60 -11.95 7.16
N ALA A 154 1.22 -11.29 6.06
CA ALA A 154 1.12 -9.83 6.01
C ALA A 154 -0.02 -9.32 6.88
N GLU A 155 0.24 -8.24 7.61
CA GLU A 155 -0.74 -7.57 8.47
C GLU A 155 -1.12 -6.20 7.92
N VAL A 156 -0.21 -5.55 7.18
CA VAL A 156 -0.46 -4.28 6.49
C VAL A 156 -0.04 -4.41 5.03
N LEU A 157 -0.92 -3.99 4.12
CA LEU A 157 -0.61 -3.77 2.72
C LEU A 157 -0.49 -2.26 2.47
N LEU A 158 0.75 -1.80 2.28
CA LEU A 158 1.08 -0.43 1.91
C LEU A 158 1.20 -0.35 0.39
N VAL A 159 0.30 0.38 -0.27
CA VAL A 159 0.26 0.43 -1.73
C VAL A 159 0.76 1.75 -2.30
N THR A 160 1.49 1.66 -3.40
CA THR A 160 1.71 2.80 -4.31
C THR A 160 0.77 2.64 -5.50
N VAL A 161 -0.13 3.61 -5.70
CA VAL A 161 -1.09 3.62 -6.82
C VAL A 161 -0.57 4.47 -7.98
N PRO A 162 -0.93 4.14 -9.25
CA PRO A 162 -0.55 4.94 -10.41
C PRO A 162 -1.15 6.34 -10.32
N ASP A 163 -0.44 7.31 -10.90
CA ASP A 163 -0.94 8.68 -11.04
C ASP A 163 -2.02 8.75 -12.12
N GLU A 164 -3.27 8.50 -11.70
CA GLU A 164 -4.42 8.41 -12.57
C GLU A 164 -5.39 9.58 -12.38
N ARG A 165 -6.08 9.93 -13.46
CA ARG A 165 -7.10 10.99 -13.44
C ARG A 165 -8.26 10.67 -12.50
N ASP A 166 -8.57 9.39 -12.30
CA ASP A 166 -9.60 8.92 -11.37
C ASP A 166 -8.99 8.07 -10.24
N VAL A 167 -8.09 8.67 -9.49
CA VAL A 167 -7.43 8.03 -8.34
C VAL A 167 -8.44 7.59 -7.26
N ALA A 168 -9.61 8.24 -7.17
CA ALA A 168 -10.65 7.85 -6.22
C ALA A 168 -11.24 6.46 -6.55
N ASP A 169 -11.52 6.19 -7.84
CA ASP A 169 -11.93 4.86 -8.30
C ASP A 169 -10.85 3.81 -8.01
N VAL A 170 -9.58 4.13 -8.30
CA VAL A 170 -8.46 3.22 -8.02
C VAL A 170 -8.37 2.89 -6.52
N LEU A 171 -8.43 3.88 -5.65
CA LEU A 171 -8.39 3.66 -4.19
C LEU A 171 -9.61 2.86 -3.70
N ALA A 172 -10.80 3.08 -4.28
CA ALA A 172 -11.99 2.31 -3.96
C ALA A 172 -11.84 0.84 -4.40
N GLN A 173 -11.26 0.59 -5.57
CA GLN A 173 -10.96 -0.77 -6.05
C GLN A 173 -9.94 -1.46 -5.13
N VAL A 174 -8.85 -0.78 -4.74
CA VAL A 174 -7.88 -1.30 -3.76
C VAL A 174 -8.56 -1.70 -2.46
N ARG A 175 -9.43 -0.83 -1.93
CA ARG A 175 -10.22 -1.13 -0.72
C ARG A 175 -11.08 -2.38 -0.91
N ALA A 176 -11.74 -2.51 -2.06
CA ALA A 176 -12.58 -3.66 -2.36
C ALA A 176 -11.79 -4.98 -2.44
N LEU A 177 -10.52 -4.97 -2.86
CA LEU A 177 -9.66 -6.17 -2.85
C LEU A 177 -9.50 -6.74 -1.44
N VAL A 178 -9.16 -5.89 -0.48
CA VAL A 178 -8.90 -6.30 0.91
C VAL A 178 -10.19 -6.69 1.64
N VAL A 179 -11.27 -5.94 1.44
CA VAL A 179 -12.59 -6.31 1.97
C VAL A 179 -13.06 -7.64 1.37
N GLY A 180 -12.84 -7.86 0.07
CA GLY A 180 -13.20 -9.10 -0.62
C GLY A 180 -12.44 -10.32 -0.12
N ALA A 181 -11.19 -10.16 0.32
CA ALA A 181 -10.39 -11.23 0.93
C ALA A 181 -10.82 -11.56 2.38
N THR A 182 -11.46 -10.61 3.07
CA THR A 182 -11.75 -10.72 4.52
C THR A 182 -12.60 -11.95 4.88
N PRO A 183 -13.70 -12.31 4.18
CA PRO A 183 -14.46 -13.51 4.51
C PRO A 183 -13.63 -14.80 4.46
N ALA A 184 -12.71 -14.91 3.50
CA ALA A 184 -11.83 -16.07 3.37
C ALA A 184 -10.80 -16.14 4.52
N LEU A 185 -10.36 -14.97 5.01
CA LEU A 185 -9.46 -14.87 6.15
C LEU A 185 -10.16 -15.19 7.49
N LEU A 186 -11.43 -14.83 7.63
CA LEU A 186 -12.24 -15.07 8.84
C LEU A 186 -12.83 -16.49 8.94
N ALA A 187 -12.95 -17.21 7.82
CA ALA A 187 -13.52 -18.56 7.79
C ALA A 187 -12.56 -19.67 8.26
N ARG A 188 -11.40 -19.32 8.82
CA ARG A 188 -10.31 -20.24 9.20
C ARG A 188 -10.08 -20.22 10.70
#